data_AF-A0A2E1ZM69-F1
#
_entry.id   AF-A0A2E1ZM69-F1
#
_cell.length_a   1.000
_cell.length_b   1.000
_cell.length_c   1.000
_cell.angle_alpha   90.00
_cell.angle_beta   90.00
_cell.angle_gamma   90.00
#
_symmetry.space_group_name_H-M   'P 1'
#
loop_
_entity.id
_entity.type
_entity.pdbx_description
1 polymer ?
#
loop_
_entity_poly.entity_id
_entity_poly.type
_entity_poly.pdbx_seq_one_letter_code
_entity_poly.pdbx_strand_id
1 'polypeptide(L)'
;MNRAAAVAAASFTAEMTLSQRAEAFEGVMIQGLPYHVGRPVICEPDRERSMAPPGSRIGGGGAPSAKLVAGMNDPRLPPMPKKPTLLDFYRYRIPNPSHLLQSANLAMKNGMDEKVILACLLHDISVEGFLRTDHGFWGSQLVAPYVDEEVSWAIQKHQALRFFADESVGYEYPAAYREWFGYDYQVEPWVQAEYDEARNHRWYMTSRLITLNDLYSFDPDVTDIEIDQFEDVVGRNFKQPKEGLGFDGSSVAHMWRTMIWPHSWL
;
A
#
# COMPACT_ATOMS: atom_id res chain seq x y z
N MET A 1 -21.41 3.75 3.72
CA MET A 1 -20.49 4.85 3.38
C MET A 1 -20.88 6.21 3.99
N ASN A 2 -22.14 6.66 3.98
CA ASN A 2 -22.55 8.03 4.41
C ASN A 2 -22.33 8.45 5.88
N ARG A 3 -22.10 7.53 6.82
CA ARG A 3 -22.09 7.87 8.26
C ARG A 3 -20.70 8.21 8.79
N ALA A 4 -19.64 7.63 8.22
CA ALA A 4 -18.25 7.84 8.65
C ALA A 4 -17.72 9.21 8.18
N ALA A 5 -17.94 9.56 6.90
CA ALA A 5 -17.57 10.86 6.35
C ALA A 5 -18.21 12.03 7.11
N ALA A 6 -19.48 11.88 7.51
CA ALA A 6 -20.21 12.88 8.29
C ALA A 6 -19.66 13.08 9.72
N VAL A 7 -19.10 12.03 10.34
CA VAL A 7 -18.53 12.08 11.69
C VAL A 7 -17.15 12.74 11.69
N ALA A 8 -16.31 12.48 10.68
CA ALA A 8 -15.02 13.17 10.52
C ALA A 8 -15.20 14.67 10.25
N ALA A 9 -16.11 15.02 9.34
CA ALA A 9 -16.36 16.41 8.97
C ALA A 9 -16.84 17.28 10.14
N ALA A 10 -17.54 16.69 11.12
CA ALA A 10 -17.99 17.38 12.32
C ALA A 10 -16.85 17.78 13.29
N SER A 11 -15.64 17.23 13.11
CA SER A 11 -14.49 17.48 13.99
C SER A 11 -13.51 18.56 13.48
N PHE A 12 -13.73 19.09 12.28
CA PHE A 12 -12.80 20.03 11.66
C PHE A 12 -13.00 21.47 12.17
N THR A 13 -11.91 22.17 12.44
CA THR A 13 -11.91 23.62 12.71
C THR A 13 -11.17 24.39 11.63
N ALA A 14 -11.51 25.67 11.45
CA ALA A 14 -10.93 26.55 10.43
C ALA A 14 -9.40 26.69 10.51
N GLU A 15 -8.83 26.49 11.71
CA GLU A 15 -7.40 26.65 12.00
C GLU A 15 -6.57 25.38 11.78
N MET A 16 -7.23 24.21 11.64
CA MET A 16 -6.52 22.96 11.39
C MET A 16 -5.84 22.97 10.02
N THR A 17 -4.59 22.52 10.00
CA THR A 17 -3.85 22.28 8.76
C THR A 17 -4.42 21.07 8.02
N LEU A 18 -4.12 20.98 6.72
CA LEU A 18 -4.56 19.87 5.87
C LEU A 18 -4.11 18.50 6.40
N SER A 19 -2.88 18.37 6.91
CA SER A 19 -2.44 17.12 7.57
C SER A 19 -3.31 16.77 8.77
N GLN A 20 -3.71 17.75 9.58
CA GLN A 20 -4.54 17.51 10.77
C GLN A 20 -5.97 17.10 10.41
N ARG A 21 -6.52 17.61 9.30
CA ARG A 21 -7.86 17.23 8.80
C ARG A 21 -7.81 15.87 8.09
N ALA A 22 -6.76 15.58 7.34
CA ALA A 22 -6.52 14.27 6.73
C ALA A 22 -6.35 13.17 7.79
N GLU A 23 -5.57 13.42 8.86
CA GLU A 23 -5.44 12.50 10.00
C GLU A 23 -6.78 12.23 10.72
N ALA A 24 -7.60 13.27 10.90
CA ALA A 24 -8.92 13.14 11.51
C ALA A 24 -9.92 12.40 10.60
N PHE A 25 -9.82 12.59 9.28
CA PHE A 25 -10.66 11.91 8.29
C PHE A 25 -10.29 10.43 8.13
N GLU A 26 -9.00 10.13 7.92
CA GLU A 26 -8.47 8.78 7.91
C GLU A 26 -8.83 8.05 9.21
N GLY A 27 -8.70 8.73 10.36
CA GLY A 27 -9.05 8.18 11.67
C GLY A 27 -10.50 7.70 11.79
N VAL A 28 -11.46 8.30 11.09
CA VAL A 28 -12.88 7.91 11.14
C VAL A 28 -13.23 6.89 10.05
N MET A 29 -12.59 6.96 8.88
CA MET A 29 -12.76 5.92 7.84
C MET A 29 -12.15 4.58 8.29
N ILE A 30 -11.02 4.61 9.01
CA ILE A 30 -10.38 3.45 9.64
C ILE A 30 -11.28 2.83 10.73
N GLN A 31 -12.12 3.60 11.42
CA GLN A 31 -13.08 3.09 12.42
C GLN A 31 -14.26 2.33 11.80
N GLY A 32 -14.55 2.54 10.50
CA GLY A 32 -15.65 1.89 9.80
C GLY A 32 -15.31 0.54 9.14
N LEU A 33 -14.03 0.20 9.04
CA LEU A 33 -13.53 -1.10 8.59
C LEU A 33 -13.51 -2.11 9.75
N PRO A 34 -13.59 -3.43 9.50
CA PRO A 34 -13.26 -4.42 10.52
C PRO A 34 -11.86 -4.11 11.08
N TYR A 35 -11.80 -3.95 12.41
CA TYR A 35 -10.73 -3.25 13.14
C TYR A 35 -9.31 -3.68 12.70
N HIS A 36 -8.60 -2.84 11.95
CA HIS A 36 -7.14 -2.92 11.77
C HIS A 36 -6.54 -1.51 11.80
N VAL A 37 -5.69 -1.26 12.81
CA VAL A 37 -4.94 0.00 12.94
C VAL A 37 -3.74 -0.07 11.98
N GLY A 38 -3.87 0.50 10.78
CA GLY A 38 -2.72 0.70 9.90
C GLY A 38 -1.82 1.81 10.45
N ARG A 39 -0.67 1.46 11.03
CA ARG A 39 0.49 2.35 11.25
C ARG A 39 1.65 1.88 10.36
N PRO A 40 2.68 2.71 10.08
CA PRO A 40 3.76 2.30 9.19
C PRO A 40 4.22 0.90 9.58
N VAL A 41 4.36 -0.02 8.61
CA VAL A 41 4.65 -1.43 8.88
C VAL A 41 5.96 -1.59 9.68
N ILE A 42 6.82 -0.58 9.63
CA ILE A 42 8.09 -0.47 10.36
C ILE A 42 7.93 0.06 11.81
N CYS A 43 6.79 0.63 12.22
CA CYS A 43 6.59 1.27 13.53
C CYS A 43 5.42 0.67 14.35
N GLU A 44 5.74 -0.49 14.94
CA GLU A 44 5.24 -1.10 16.19
C GLU A 44 3.76 -1.55 16.36
N PRO A 45 3.52 -2.85 16.66
CA PRO A 45 2.20 -3.41 17.02
C PRO A 45 1.63 -3.08 18.40
N ASP A 46 2.22 -2.20 19.22
CA ASP A 46 1.75 -2.05 20.62
C ASP A 46 1.78 -0.59 21.12
N ARG A 47 0.71 0.16 20.81
CA ARG A 47 0.51 1.51 21.36
C ARG A 47 0.38 1.50 22.89
N GLU A 48 0.00 0.38 23.51
CA GLU A 48 -0.17 0.30 24.97
C GLU A 48 1.13 -0.09 25.70
N ARG A 49 2.03 -0.88 25.10
CA ARG A 49 3.32 -1.24 25.73
C ARG A 49 4.34 -0.12 25.76
N SER A 50 4.41 0.76 24.76
CA SER A 50 5.49 1.76 24.64
C SER A 50 5.29 3.01 25.52
N MET A 51 4.11 3.16 26.16
CA MET A 51 3.76 4.33 26.98
C MET A 51 3.49 3.99 28.46
N ALA A 52 3.71 2.75 28.90
CA ALA A 52 3.39 2.35 30.26
C ALA A 52 4.47 2.83 31.26
N PRO A 53 4.11 3.49 32.38
CA PRO A 53 5.09 3.87 33.39
C PRO A 53 5.80 2.63 33.95
N PRO A 54 7.08 2.73 34.36
CA PRO A 54 7.83 1.60 34.88
C PRO A 54 7.06 0.88 36.01
N GLY A 55 6.65 -0.38 35.79
CA GLY A 55 6.01 -1.22 36.82
C GLY A 55 4.61 -1.79 36.49
N SER A 56 4.08 -1.59 35.28
CA SER A 56 2.77 -2.12 34.87
C SER A 56 2.86 -3.59 34.44
N ARG A 57 2.03 -4.46 35.06
CA ARG A 57 1.93 -5.90 34.75
C ARG A 57 0.86 -6.14 33.68
N ILE A 58 1.25 -6.65 32.50
CA ILE A 58 0.33 -7.12 31.45
C ILE A 58 0.66 -8.58 31.11
N GLY A 59 -0.37 -9.44 31.12
CA GLY A 59 -0.24 -10.90 31.06
C GLY A 59 -0.24 -11.53 29.66
N GLY A 60 0.12 -12.82 29.64
CA GLY A 60 -0.20 -13.80 28.60
C GLY A 60 0.80 -13.97 27.46
N GLY A 61 1.03 -12.93 26.67
CA GLY A 61 2.07 -12.94 25.64
C GLY A 61 3.37 -12.51 26.27
N GLY A 62 4.13 -13.47 26.82
CA GLY A 62 5.35 -13.23 27.58
C GLY A 62 6.13 -12.06 27.00
N ALA A 63 6.25 -10.98 27.77
CA ALA A 63 7.13 -9.88 27.39
C ALA A 63 8.51 -10.50 27.07
N PRO A 64 9.17 -10.10 25.97
CA PRO A 64 10.47 -10.65 25.62
C PRO A 64 11.36 -10.60 26.87
N SER A 65 11.75 -11.77 27.37
CA SER A 65 12.49 -11.91 28.62
C SER A 65 13.94 -11.46 28.50
N ALA A 66 14.37 -11.08 27.29
CA ALA A 66 15.67 -10.54 26.97
C ALA A 66 15.55 -9.09 26.52
N LYS A 67 16.45 -8.23 27.03
CA LYS A 67 16.51 -6.77 26.78
C LYS A 67 16.74 -6.36 25.32
N LEU A 68 16.83 -7.28 24.38
CA LEU A 68 16.78 -6.99 22.97
C LEU A 68 16.10 -8.17 22.28
N VAL A 69 15.08 -7.91 21.46
CA VAL A 69 14.89 -8.72 20.25
C VAL A 69 16.03 -8.32 19.30
N ALA A 70 17.25 -8.70 19.67
CA ALA A 70 18.49 -8.42 18.93
C ALA A 70 18.69 -9.41 17.77
N GLY A 71 17.76 -10.35 17.61
CA GLY A 71 17.73 -11.28 16.50
C GLY A 71 16.86 -10.77 15.37
N MET A 72 17.11 -11.28 14.17
CA MET A 72 16.31 -10.95 12.99
C MET A 72 14.85 -11.44 13.17
N ASN A 73 14.62 -12.61 13.78
CA ASN A 73 13.30 -13.21 13.88
C ASN A 73 12.41 -12.61 14.99
N ASP A 74 11.29 -12.00 14.60
CA ASP A 74 10.22 -11.58 15.50
C ASP A 74 9.25 -12.76 15.77
N PRO A 75 9.08 -13.23 17.02
CA PRO A 75 8.19 -14.35 17.34
C PRO A 75 6.70 -14.06 17.11
N ARG A 76 6.29 -12.80 16.89
CA ARG A 76 4.90 -12.41 16.59
C ARG A 76 4.53 -12.61 15.11
N LEU A 77 5.52 -12.68 14.22
CA LEU A 77 5.30 -12.80 12.79
C LEU A 77 5.42 -14.27 12.37
N PRO A 78 4.58 -14.74 11.42
CA PRO A 78 4.79 -16.04 10.80
C PRO A 78 6.20 -16.13 10.17
N PRO A 79 6.86 -17.30 10.26
CA PRO A 79 8.17 -17.49 9.67
C PRO A 79 8.10 -17.39 8.14
N MET A 80 9.04 -16.67 7.53
CA MET A 80 9.17 -16.62 6.07
C MET A 80 9.87 -17.89 5.55
N PRO A 81 9.54 -18.36 4.34
CA PRO A 81 10.32 -19.38 3.65
C PRO A 81 11.78 -18.97 3.48
N LYS A 82 12.68 -19.94 3.32
CA LYS A 82 14.12 -19.67 3.08
C LYS A 82 14.39 -18.88 1.80
N LYS A 83 13.49 -18.97 0.83
CA LYS A 83 13.54 -18.27 -0.46
C LYS A 83 12.19 -17.59 -0.69
N PRO A 84 11.93 -16.44 -0.04
CA PRO A 84 10.66 -15.75 -0.15
C PRO A 84 10.29 -15.42 -1.58
N THR A 85 9.05 -15.71 -1.97
CA THR A 85 8.43 -15.26 -3.22
C THR A 85 7.51 -14.07 -2.97
N LEU A 86 7.07 -13.39 -4.03
CA LEU A 86 6.06 -12.33 -3.90
C LEU A 86 4.80 -12.82 -3.17
N LEU A 87 4.28 -14.01 -3.52
CA LEU A 87 3.09 -14.60 -2.87
C LEU A 87 3.29 -14.80 -1.36
N ASP A 88 4.50 -15.12 -0.92
CA ASP A 88 4.81 -15.25 0.51
C ASP A 88 4.72 -13.91 1.24
N PHE A 89 5.07 -12.78 0.60
CA PHE A 89 4.88 -11.47 1.20
C PHE A 89 3.39 -11.15 1.37
N TYR A 90 2.55 -11.47 0.40
CA TYR A 90 1.09 -11.35 0.52
C TYR A 90 0.52 -12.16 1.68
N ARG A 91 1.02 -13.37 1.89
CA ARG A 91 0.52 -14.28 2.95
C ARG A 91 1.03 -13.92 4.34
N TYR A 92 2.27 -13.42 4.46
CA TYR A 92 2.96 -13.36 5.74
C TYR A 92 3.40 -11.97 6.18
N ARG A 93 3.42 -10.97 5.30
CA ARG A 93 3.96 -9.62 5.58
C ARG A 93 3.04 -8.47 5.18
N ILE A 94 2.12 -8.70 4.26
CA ILE A 94 1.08 -7.73 3.91
C ILE A 94 -0.14 -8.01 4.81
N PRO A 95 -0.49 -7.10 5.75
CA PRO A 95 -1.55 -7.35 6.72
C PRO A 95 -2.96 -7.25 6.11
N ASN A 96 -3.16 -6.40 5.11
CA ASN A 96 -4.46 -6.23 4.44
C ASN A 96 -4.30 -6.11 2.91
N PRO A 97 -4.15 -7.23 2.19
CA PRO A 97 -3.99 -7.19 0.73
C PRO A 97 -5.31 -6.96 -0.02
N SER A 98 -6.46 -6.83 0.65
CA SER A 98 -7.78 -6.86 0.00
C SER A 98 -7.92 -5.85 -1.13
N HIS A 99 -7.46 -4.61 -0.93
CA HIS A 99 -7.53 -3.57 -1.95
C HIS A 99 -6.73 -3.94 -3.22
N LEU A 100 -5.48 -4.40 -3.03
CA LEU A 100 -4.60 -4.84 -4.13
C LEU A 100 -5.21 -6.01 -4.90
N LEU A 101 -5.80 -6.97 -4.18
CA LEU A 101 -6.45 -8.15 -4.75
C LEU A 101 -7.72 -7.78 -5.52
N GLN A 102 -8.54 -6.87 -4.99
CA GLN A 102 -9.73 -6.33 -5.67
C GLN A 102 -9.36 -5.60 -6.96
N SER A 103 -8.33 -4.74 -6.92
CA SER A 103 -7.86 -3.97 -8.07
C SER A 103 -7.36 -4.88 -9.19
N ALA A 104 -6.53 -5.87 -8.85
CA ALA A 104 -6.05 -6.87 -9.80
C ALA A 104 -7.20 -7.73 -10.36
N ASN A 105 -8.16 -8.14 -9.52
CA ASN A 105 -9.31 -8.95 -9.95
C ASN A 105 -10.22 -8.17 -10.90
N LEU A 106 -10.43 -6.88 -10.65
CA LEU A 106 -11.23 -6.02 -11.52
C LEU A 106 -10.57 -5.87 -12.90
N ALA A 107 -9.25 -5.63 -12.93
CA ALA A 107 -8.49 -5.59 -14.18
C ALA A 107 -8.58 -6.93 -14.94
N MET A 108 -8.48 -8.04 -14.23
CA MET A 108 -8.59 -9.39 -14.79
C MET A 108 -9.98 -9.68 -15.37
N LYS A 109 -11.06 -9.34 -14.64
CA LYS A 109 -12.45 -9.48 -15.11
C LYS A 109 -12.75 -8.64 -16.35
N ASN A 110 -12.09 -7.48 -16.47
CA ASN A 110 -12.21 -6.59 -17.62
C ASN A 110 -11.33 -7.02 -18.80
N GLY A 111 -10.61 -8.15 -18.72
CA GLY A 111 -9.78 -8.66 -19.81
C GLY A 111 -8.59 -7.77 -20.16
N MET A 112 -8.06 -7.03 -19.19
CA MET A 112 -6.89 -6.18 -19.38
C MET A 112 -5.61 -7.00 -19.58
N ASP A 113 -4.58 -6.37 -20.16
CA ASP A 113 -3.27 -6.99 -20.33
C ASP A 113 -2.65 -7.41 -18.98
N GLU A 114 -1.89 -8.49 -18.97
CA GLU A 114 -1.30 -9.04 -17.74
C GLU A 114 -0.34 -8.07 -17.04
N LYS A 115 0.33 -7.18 -17.79
CA LYS A 115 1.13 -6.11 -17.18
C LYS A 115 0.25 -5.16 -16.36
N VAL A 116 -0.96 -4.85 -16.85
CA VAL A 116 -1.92 -4.00 -16.11
C VAL A 116 -2.45 -4.74 -14.89
N ILE A 117 -2.79 -6.03 -15.02
CA ILE A 117 -3.25 -6.85 -13.88
C ILE A 117 -2.16 -6.91 -12.80
N LEU A 118 -0.91 -7.18 -13.20
CA LEU A 118 0.21 -7.21 -12.26
C LEU A 118 0.47 -5.83 -11.66
N ALA A 119 0.39 -4.75 -12.44
CA ALA A 119 0.57 -3.40 -11.92
C ALA A 119 -0.53 -3.04 -10.91
N CYS A 120 -1.79 -3.41 -11.16
CA CYS A 120 -2.89 -3.24 -10.21
C CYS A 120 -2.67 -4.05 -8.93
N LEU A 121 -2.13 -5.26 -9.04
CA LEU A 121 -1.75 -6.07 -7.87
C LEU A 121 -0.65 -5.37 -7.06
N LEU A 122 0.29 -4.66 -7.69
CA LEU A 122 1.49 -4.14 -7.03
C LEU A 122 1.45 -2.65 -6.66
N HIS A 123 0.49 -1.86 -7.16
CA HIS A 123 0.60 -0.39 -7.15
C HIS A 123 0.78 0.22 -5.76
N ASP A 124 0.05 -0.33 -4.77
CA ASP A 124 0.08 0.09 -3.36
C ASP A 124 0.79 -0.90 -2.44
N ILE A 125 1.66 -1.76 -2.98
CA ILE A 125 2.43 -2.71 -2.16
C ILE A 125 3.29 -2.02 -1.09
N SER A 126 3.72 -0.78 -1.36
CA SER A 126 4.44 0.05 -0.41
C SER A 126 3.53 0.54 0.71
N VAL A 127 2.28 0.93 0.41
CA VAL A 127 1.28 1.33 1.41
C VAL A 127 1.04 0.20 2.40
N GLU A 128 0.81 -0.99 1.86
CA GLU A 128 0.39 -2.14 2.65
C GLU A 128 1.55 -2.86 3.34
N GLY A 129 2.75 -2.85 2.75
CA GLY A 129 3.90 -3.60 3.24
C GLY A 129 5.04 -2.78 3.84
N PHE A 130 5.15 -1.47 3.54
CA PHE A 130 6.40 -0.74 3.77
C PHE A 130 6.21 0.74 4.22
N LEU A 131 6.09 1.67 3.27
CA LEU A 131 5.99 3.11 3.48
C LEU A 131 4.83 3.69 2.65
N ARG A 132 3.99 4.51 3.30
CA ARG A 132 2.80 5.13 2.68
C ARG A 132 3.08 6.45 1.96
N THR A 133 3.91 7.31 2.56
CA THR A 133 4.28 8.59 1.93
C THR A 133 5.06 8.31 0.67
N ASP A 134 4.67 8.93 -0.45
CA ASP A 134 5.26 8.66 -1.77
C ASP A 134 5.22 7.19 -2.19
N HIS A 135 4.10 6.53 -1.89
CA HIS A 135 3.89 5.11 -2.15
C HIS A 135 4.17 4.69 -3.59
N GLY A 136 3.79 5.49 -4.59
CA GLY A 136 4.07 5.18 -6.00
C GLY A 136 5.57 5.07 -6.26
N PHE A 137 6.37 5.97 -5.66
CA PHE A 137 7.82 5.96 -5.80
C PHE A 137 8.45 4.80 -5.04
N TRP A 138 8.08 4.58 -3.77
CA TRP A 138 8.61 3.45 -2.99
C TRP A 138 8.21 2.11 -3.58
N GLY A 139 6.97 1.98 -4.03
CA GLY A 139 6.42 0.78 -4.66
C GLY A 139 7.14 0.50 -5.97
N SER A 140 7.28 1.52 -6.83
CA SER A 140 8.03 1.42 -8.08
C SER A 140 9.47 0.97 -7.83
N GLN A 141 10.19 1.62 -6.92
CA GLN A 141 11.57 1.25 -6.58
C GLN A 141 11.66 -0.20 -6.11
N LEU A 142 10.78 -0.60 -5.18
CA LEU A 142 10.75 -1.94 -4.60
C LEU A 142 10.59 -3.04 -5.67
N VAL A 143 9.75 -2.82 -6.67
CA VAL A 143 9.42 -3.84 -7.68
C VAL A 143 10.25 -3.75 -8.96
N ALA A 144 10.87 -2.60 -9.25
CA ALA A 144 11.58 -2.32 -10.51
C ALA A 144 12.56 -3.43 -10.97
N PRO A 145 13.35 -4.08 -10.11
CA PRO A 145 14.28 -5.13 -10.55
C PRO A 145 13.61 -6.43 -11.01
N TYR A 146 12.30 -6.58 -10.75
CA TYR A 146 11.57 -7.84 -10.90
C TYR A 146 10.47 -7.78 -11.96
N VAL A 147 10.13 -6.61 -12.48
CA VAL A 147 9.04 -6.40 -13.43
C VAL A 147 9.52 -5.68 -14.68
N ASP A 148 8.68 -5.64 -15.71
CA ASP A 148 8.91 -4.80 -16.89
C ASP A 148 8.96 -3.31 -16.51
N GLU A 149 9.79 -2.53 -17.20
CA GLU A 149 9.97 -1.09 -16.95
C GLU A 149 8.62 -0.34 -17.00
N GLU A 150 7.73 -0.75 -17.89
CA GLU A 150 6.37 -0.20 -17.99
C GLU A 150 5.56 -0.38 -16.71
N VAL A 151 5.65 -1.55 -16.06
CA VAL A 151 4.90 -1.84 -14.82
C VAL A 151 5.43 -0.96 -13.69
N SER A 152 6.75 -0.89 -13.52
CA SER A 152 7.37 -0.03 -12.51
C SER A 152 7.06 1.45 -12.75
N TRP A 153 7.18 1.93 -13.98
CA TRP A 153 6.83 3.31 -14.34
C TRP A 153 5.35 3.62 -14.08
N ALA A 154 4.45 2.70 -14.45
CA ALA A 154 3.02 2.88 -14.25
C ALA A 154 2.66 2.94 -12.75
N ILE A 155 3.29 2.10 -11.92
CA ILE A 155 3.18 2.15 -10.45
C ILE A 155 3.74 3.46 -9.91
N GLN A 156 4.82 4.03 -10.46
CA GLN A 156 5.27 5.33 -9.98
C GLN A 156 4.25 6.44 -10.25
N LYS A 157 3.78 6.52 -11.51
CA LYS A 157 2.98 7.66 -11.97
C LYS A 157 1.51 7.60 -11.52
N HIS A 158 1.00 6.44 -11.07
CA HIS A 158 -0.40 6.33 -10.64
C HIS A 158 -0.69 7.26 -9.44
N GLN A 159 0.32 7.45 -8.57
CA GLN A 159 0.22 8.34 -7.41
C GLN A 159 -0.12 9.78 -7.79
N ALA A 160 0.47 10.32 -8.87
CA ALA A 160 0.14 11.66 -9.33
C ALA A 160 -1.18 11.65 -10.11
N LEU A 161 -1.38 10.66 -10.99
CA LEU A 161 -2.51 10.60 -11.91
C LEU A 161 -3.88 10.50 -11.21
N ARG A 162 -3.95 9.94 -9.99
CA ARG A 162 -5.20 9.85 -9.22
C ARG A 162 -5.84 11.21 -8.91
N PHE A 163 -5.06 12.31 -8.97
CA PHE A 163 -5.56 13.66 -8.72
C PHE A 163 -6.09 14.38 -9.97
N PHE A 164 -6.00 13.77 -11.15
CA PHE A 164 -6.35 14.42 -12.40
C PHE A 164 -7.37 13.59 -13.18
N ALA A 165 -8.48 14.23 -13.52
CA ALA A 165 -9.51 13.65 -14.37
C ALA A 165 -8.96 13.33 -15.77
N ASP A 166 -9.54 12.31 -16.39
CA ASP A 166 -9.37 11.99 -17.79
C ASP A 166 -10.69 11.44 -18.35
N GLU A 167 -11.51 12.35 -18.88
CA GLU A 167 -12.83 12.03 -19.45
C GLU A 167 -12.75 11.06 -20.64
N SER A 168 -11.61 11.00 -21.35
CA SER A 168 -11.44 10.10 -22.49
C SER A 168 -11.53 8.62 -22.13
N VAL A 169 -11.36 8.31 -20.85
CA VAL A 169 -11.40 6.95 -20.27
C VAL A 169 -12.41 6.85 -19.12
N GLY A 170 -13.26 7.88 -18.95
CA GLY A 170 -14.27 7.94 -17.90
C GLY A 170 -13.71 8.06 -16.48
N TYR A 171 -12.47 8.54 -16.31
CA TYR A 171 -11.91 8.81 -14.99
C TYR A 171 -12.26 10.23 -14.56
N GLU A 172 -13.32 10.38 -13.77
CA GLU A 172 -13.65 11.68 -13.18
C GLU A 172 -12.82 11.95 -11.93
N TYR A 173 -12.63 13.24 -11.58
CA TYR A 173 -12.01 13.58 -10.30
C TYR A 173 -12.87 13.02 -9.15
N PRO A 174 -12.34 12.14 -8.29
CA PRO A 174 -13.14 11.44 -7.29
C PRO A 174 -13.92 12.43 -6.40
N ALA A 175 -15.23 12.26 -6.30
CA ALA A 175 -16.06 13.14 -5.48
C ALA A 175 -15.61 13.16 -4.01
N ALA A 176 -15.18 11.99 -3.52
CA ALA A 176 -14.60 11.83 -2.19
C ALA A 176 -13.36 12.73 -1.98
N TYR A 177 -12.55 12.98 -3.00
CA TYR A 177 -11.37 13.84 -2.85
C TYR A 177 -11.75 15.30 -2.57
N ARG A 178 -12.88 15.79 -3.11
CA ARG A 178 -13.40 17.12 -2.76
C ARG A 178 -13.80 17.20 -1.29
N GLU A 179 -14.31 16.10 -0.72
CA GLU A 179 -14.63 16.01 0.70
C GLU A 179 -13.37 15.88 1.57
N TRP A 180 -12.36 15.14 1.11
CA TRP A 180 -11.17 14.82 1.90
C TRP A 180 -10.14 15.94 1.90
N PHE A 181 -9.91 16.58 0.75
CA PHE A 181 -8.91 17.63 0.58
C PHE A 181 -9.52 19.04 0.56
N GLY A 182 -10.83 19.14 0.29
CA GLY A 182 -11.56 20.40 0.14
C GLY A 182 -11.73 20.84 -1.32
N TYR A 183 -12.78 21.60 -1.60
CA TYR A 183 -13.13 22.05 -2.96
C TYR A 183 -12.07 22.95 -3.61
N ASP A 184 -11.31 23.70 -2.82
CA ASP A 184 -10.27 24.61 -3.29
C ASP A 184 -8.86 24.00 -3.28
N TYR A 185 -8.74 22.70 -2.96
CA TYR A 185 -7.44 22.03 -2.91
C TYR A 185 -6.74 22.11 -4.27
N GLN A 186 -5.46 22.48 -4.22
CA GLN A 186 -4.55 22.43 -5.36
C GLN A 186 -3.43 21.45 -5.01
N VAL A 187 -3.04 20.62 -5.97
CA VAL A 187 -1.90 19.72 -5.79
C VAL A 187 -0.60 20.53 -5.67
N GLU A 188 0.40 19.95 -5.01
CA GLU A 188 1.73 20.55 -4.93
C GLU A 188 2.36 20.68 -6.33
N PRO A 189 3.22 21.69 -6.58
CA PRO A 189 3.80 21.94 -7.90
C PRO A 189 4.53 20.74 -8.51
N TRP A 190 5.15 19.90 -7.68
CA TRP A 190 5.84 18.71 -8.15
C TRP A 190 4.86 17.61 -8.61
N VAL A 191 3.68 17.50 -8.00
CA VAL A 191 2.62 16.56 -8.43
C VAL A 191 2.06 16.99 -9.79
N GLN A 192 1.88 18.29 -10.00
CA GLN A 192 1.51 18.84 -11.30
C GLN A 192 2.57 18.51 -12.36
N ALA A 193 3.86 18.70 -12.05
CA ALA A 193 4.95 18.36 -12.96
C ALA A 193 4.98 16.85 -13.32
N GLU A 194 4.76 15.98 -12.33
CA GLU A 194 4.66 14.53 -12.54
C GLU A 194 3.51 14.17 -13.48
N TYR A 195 2.35 14.83 -13.34
CA TYR A 195 1.21 14.67 -14.25
C TYR A 195 1.50 15.15 -15.67
N ASP A 196 2.06 16.35 -15.82
CA ASP A 196 2.35 16.94 -17.12
C ASP A 196 3.35 16.08 -17.93
N GLU A 197 4.35 15.53 -17.22
CA GLU A 197 5.28 14.56 -17.79
C GLU A 197 4.56 13.26 -18.19
N ALA A 198 3.76 12.69 -17.29
CA ALA A 198 3.07 11.42 -17.50
C ALA A 198 2.11 11.49 -18.70
N ARG A 199 1.40 12.62 -18.88
CA ARG A 199 0.36 12.79 -19.92
C ARG A 199 0.88 12.57 -21.34
N ASN A 200 2.15 12.87 -21.58
CA ASN A 200 2.81 12.75 -22.88
C ASN A 200 3.62 11.45 -23.03
N HIS A 201 3.62 10.60 -22.00
CA HIS A 201 4.43 9.38 -21.99
C HIS A 201 3.70 8.21 -22.67
N ARG A 202 4.46 7.35 -23.37
CA ARG A 202 3.92 6.19 -24.10
C ARG A 202 3.15 5.19 -23.22
N TRP A 203 3.47 5.14 -21.92
CA TRP A 203 2.86 4.23 -20.94
C TRP A 203 1.77 4.89 -20.10
N TYR A 204 1.37 6.12 -20.44
CA TYR A 204 0.32 6.86 -19.74
C TYR A 204 -0.92 5.99 -19.46
N MET A 205 -1.37 5.25 -20.48
CA MET A 205 -2.57 4.44 -20.39
C MET A 205 -2.46 3.31 -19.38
N THR A 206 -1.30 2.67 -19.25
CA THR A 206 -1.09 1.60 -18.26
C THR A 206 -1.25 2.15 -16.85
N SER A 207 -0.67 3.32 -16.55
CA SER A 207 -0.82 3.97 -15.24
C SER A 207 -2.23 4.50 -15.00
N ARG A 208 -2.88 5.04 -16.03
CA ARG A 208 -4.27 5.49 -15.95
C ARG A 208 -5.23 4.34 -15.67
N LEU A 209 -5.00 3.17 -16.26
CA LEU A 209 -5.78 1.96 -15.97
C LEU A 209 -5.60 1.50 -14.53
N ILE A 210 -4.42 1.67 -13.91
CA ILE A 210 -4.25 1.45 -12.47
C ILE A 210 -5.19 2.37 -11.70
N THR A 211 -5.20 3.68 -11.97
CA THR A 211 -6.07 4.62 -11.23
C THR A 211 -7.56 4.31 -11.36
N LEU A 212 -7.99 3.79 -12.51
CA LEU A 212 -9.36 3.34 -12.73
C LEU A 212 -9.71 2.12 -11.87
N ASN A 213 -8.84 1.11 -11.83
CA ASN A 213 -9.11 -0.10 -11.04
C ASN A 213 -8.91 0.12 -9.53
N ASP A 214 -7.98 1.00 -9.13
CA ASP A 214 -7.78 1.45 -7.75
C ASP A 214 -9.08 2.05 -7.18
N LEU A 215 -9.67 3.03 -7.86
CA LEU A 215 -10.85 3.77 -7.36
C LEU A 215 -12.04 2.89 -6.97
N TYR A 216 -12.23 1.75 -7.64
CA TYR A 216 -13.38 0.86 -7.45
C TYR A 216 -13.09 -0.37 -6.57
N SER A 217 -11.93 -0.41 -5.90
CA SER A 217 -11.43 -1.61 -5.21
C SER A 217 -11.43 -1.49 -3.69
N PHE A 218 -12.53 -0.97 -3.13
CA PHE A 218 -12.73 -0.77 -1.69
C PHE A 218 -14.06 -1.38 -1.20
N ASP A 219 -14.55 -2.43 -1.86
CA ASP A 219 -15.81 -3.08 -1.49
C ASP A 219 -15.60 -3.95 -0.24
N PRO A 220 -16.25 -3.64 0.90
CA PRO A 220 -16.10 -4.41 2.13
C PRO A 220 -16.77 -5.80 2.06
N ASP A 221 -17.68 -6.02 1.10
CA ASP A 221 -18.41 -7.28 0.95
C ASP A 221 -17.62 -8.29 0.08
N VAL A 222 -16.52 -7.87 -0.54
CA VAL A 222 -15.63 -8.74 -1.33
C VAL A 222 -14.55 -9.34 -0.43
N THR A 223 -14.72 -10.61 -0.06
CA THR A 223 -13.83 -11.32 0.88
C THR A 223 -13.28 -12.64 0.35
N ASP A 224 -13.57 -13.00 -0.89
CA ASP A 224 -13.28 -14.31 -1.50
C ASP A 224 -12.16 -14.27 -2.54
N ILE A 225 -11.44 -13.16 -2.63
CA ILE A 225 -10.27 -13.03 -3.51
C ILE A 225 -9.02 -13.40 -2.71
N GLU A 226 -8.34 -14.43 -3.19
CA GLU A 226 -7.09 -14.93 -2.62
C GLU A 226 -5.93 -14.67 -3.58
N ILE A 227 -4.72 -14.48 -3.04
CA ILE A 227 -3.53 -14.22 -3.86
C ILE A 227 -3.25 -15.33 -4.89
N ASP A 228 -3.66 -16.56 -4.59
CA ASP A 228 -3.46 -17.73 -5.45
C ASP A 228 -4.14 -17.58 -6.82
N GLN A 229 -5.19 -16.76 -6.92
CA GLN A 229 -5.86 -16.46 -8.20
C GLN A 229 -4.92 -15.77 -9.21
N PHE A 230 -3.85 -15.13 -8.72
CA PHE A 230 -2.89 -14.38 -9.54
C PHE A 230 -1.58 -15.13 -9.77
N GLU A 231 -1.45 -16.39 -9.31
CA GLU A 231 -0.20 -17.15 -9.38
C GLU A 231 0.37 -17.21 -10.81
N ASP A 232 -0.48 -17.48 -11.82
CA ASP A 232 -0.05 -17.56 -13.22
C ASP A 232 0.39 -16.21 -13.80
N VAL A 233 -0.28 -15.12 -13.42
CA VAL A 233 0.07 -13.76 -13.87
C VAL A 233 1.41 -13.35 -13.25
N VAL A 234 1.57 -13.58 -11.94
CA VAL A 234 2.82 -13.33 -11.21
C VAL A 234 3.95 -14.19 -11.78
N GLY A 235 3.72 -15.49 -12.01
CA GLY A 235 4.73 -16.41 -12.51
C GLY A 235 5.27 -16.04 -13.90
N ARG A 236 4.46 -15.39 -14.74
CA ARG A 236 4.85 -14.94 -16.08
C ARG A 236 5.46 -13.54 -16.12
N ASN A 237 5.04 -12.66 -15.22
CA ASN A 237 5.35 -11.22 -15.31
C ASN A 237 6.22 -10.69 -14.17
N PHE A 238 6.47 -11.49 -13.11
CA PHE A 238 7.34 -11.13 -11.98
C PHE A 238 8.51 -12.10 -11.86
N LYS A 239 9.73 -11.59 -12.01
CA LYS A 239 10.97 -12.36 -11.89
C LYS A 239 11.26 -12.68 -10.43
N GLN A 240 10.97 -13.92 -10.02
CA GLN A 240 11.38 -14.41 -8.69
C GLN A 240 12.89 -14.70 -8.68
N PRO A 241 13.69 -14.07 -7.78
CA PRO A 241 15.11 -14.39 -7.64
C PRO A 241 15.32 -15.80 -7.07
N LYS A 242 16.40 -16.48 -7.47
CA LYS A 242 16.70 -17.87 -7.06
C LYS A 242 17.01 -18.00 -5.57
N GLU A 243 17.50 -16.93 -4.98
CA GLU A 243 17.85 -16.77 -3.57
C GLU A 243 16.63 -16.37 -2.72
N GLY A 244 15.56 -15.87 -3.36
CA GLY A 244 14.38 -15.29 -2.71
C GLY A 244 14.50 -13.77 -2.54
N LEU A 245 13.35 -13.09 -2.53
CA LEU A 245 13.26 -11.64 -2.37
C LEU A 245 13.91 -11.21 -1.06
N GLY A 246 14.87 -10.28 -1.15
CA GLY A 246 15.64 -9.80 -0.01
C GLY A 246 16.96 -10.53 0.24
N PHE A 247 17.20 -11.64 -0.44
CA PHE A 247 18.47 -12.40 -0.37
C PHE A 247 19.23 -12.41 -1.70
N ASP A 248 18.69 -11.73 -2.69
CA ASP A 248 19.30 -11.52 -3.99
C ASP A 248 20.25 -10.31 -4.01
N GLY A 249 20.93 -10.10 -5.13
CA GLY A 249 21.88 -9.01 -5.33
C GLY A 249 21.26 -7.69 -5.79
N SER A 250 19.92 -7.53 -5.71
CA SER A 250 19.27 -6.30 -6.16
C SER A 250 19.57 -5.13 -5.21
N SER A 251 19.53 -3.90 -5.74
CA SER A 251 19.68 -2.69 -4.92
C SER A 251 18.58 -2.53 -3.87
N VAL A 252 17.44 -3.20 -4.04
CA VAL A 252 16.27 -3.12 -3.15
C VAL A 252 16.11 -4.33 -2.25
N ALA A 253 17.06 -5.28 -2.25
CA ALA A 253 17.02 -6.44 -1.38
C ALA A 253 16.91 -6.05 0.11
N HIS A 254 17.50 -4.91 0.50
CA HIS A 254 17.37 -4.39 1.85
C HIS A 254 15.92 -3.99 2.21
N MET A 255 15.14 -3.45 1.27
CA MET A 255 13.73 -3.07 1.48
C MET A 255 12.87 -4.31 1.77
N TRP A 256 13.08 -5.40 1.02
CA TRP A 256 12.44 -6.68 1.30
C TRP A 256 12.84 -7.25 2.66
N ARG A 257 14.13 -7.18 3.04
CA ARG A 257 14.57 -7.61 4.38
C ARG A 257 13.97 -6.77 5.50
N THR A 258 13.77 -5.48 5.29
CA THR A 258 13.06 -4.63 6.25
C THR A 258 11.62 -5.13 6.47
N MET A 259 10.93 -5.59 5.42
CA MET A 259 9.61 -6.21 5.59
C MET A 259 9.69 -7.61 6.24
N ILE A 260 10.71 -8.42 5.93
CA ILE A 260 10.91 -9.74 6.57
C ILE A 260 11.13 -9.56 8.09
N TRP A 261 11.92 -8.55 8.47
CA TRP A 261 12.40 -8.29 9.82
C TRP A 261 12.27 -6.80 10.22
N PRO A 262 11.03 -6.29 10.41
CA PRO A 262 10.79 -4.86 10.63
C PRO A 262 11.34 -4.31 11.94
N HIS A 263 11.72 -5.18 12.88
CA HIS A 263 12.24 -4.82 14.20
C HIS A 263 13.72 -5.18 14.40
N SER A 264 14.42 -5.59 13.35
CA SER A 264 15.83 -5.96 13.46
C SER A 264 16.73 -4.72 13.50
N TRP A 265 17.73 -4.74 14.38
CA TRP A 265 18.72 -3.67 14.57
C TRP A 265 20.00 -3.84 13.72
N LEU A 266 19.91 -4.57 12.62
CA LEU A 266 21.05 -4.80 11.69
C LEU A 266 21.69 -3.49 11.21
#